data_AF-A0A4Q4CGX7-F1
#
_entry.id   AF-A0A4Q4CGX7-F1
#
_cell.length_a   1.000
_cell.length_b   1.000
_cell.length_c   1.000
_cell.angle_alpha   90.00
_cell.angle_beta   90.00
_cell.angle_gamma   90.00
#
_symmetry.space_group_name_H-M   'P 1'
#
loop_
_entity.id
_entity.type
_entity.pdbx_description
1 polymer ?
#
loop_
_entity_poly.entity_id
_entity_poly.type
_entity_poly.pdbx_seq_one_letter_code
_entity_poly.pdbx_strand_id
1 'polypeptide(L)'
;MRPLIVLLFLCPAPLQAAGCASLVTSVCETSIETPTATRKVIKVKPTVTPFVVGDRFPVESHSLLMDPTRYRLAPSDGTWRYYAVQGVVYRVENASARVLEVIRDSRTSHLR
;
A
#
# COMPACT_ATOMS: atom_id res chain seq x y z
N MET A 1 -26.72 59.90 11.52
CA MET A 1 -26.33 61.05 12.36
C MET A 1 -25.72 60.49 13.66
N ARG A 2 -24.52 60.98 14.02
CA ARG A 2 -23.61 60.64 15.17
C ARG A 2 -24.29 60.77 16.55
N PRO A 3 -23.67 60.45 17.74
CA PRO A 3 -22.24 60.17 18.09
C PRO A 3 -22.04 58.93 19.03
N LEU A 4 -20.86 58.31 19.29
CA LEU A 4 -19.50 58.73 19.72
C LEU A 4 -19.39 59.05 21.23
N ILE A 5 -18.83 58.10 22.02
CA ILE A 5 -18.20 58.26 23.36
C ILE A 5 -17.03 57.24 23.41
N VAL A 6 -15.76 57.63 23.19
CA VAL A 6 -14.71 58.16 24.13
C VAL A 6 -14.23 57.07 25.13
N LEU A 7 -13.07 56.41 24.94
CA LEU A 7 -11.69 56.76 25.40
C LEU A 7 -11.63 56.88 26.95
N LEU A 8 -10.81 56.20 27.77
CA LEU A 8 -9.35 55.95 27.75
C LEU A 8 -8.95 55.06 28.95
N PHE A 9 -7.83 54.34 28.78
CA PHE A 9 -6.74 54.05 29.74
C PHE A 9 -7.02 53.34 31.07
N LEU A 10 -6.30 52.23 31.29
CA LEU A 10 -5.36 52.13 32.42
C LEU A 10 -4.24 51.10 32.15
N CYS A 11 -3.08 51.39 32.74
CA CYS A 11 -1.72 50.95 32.38
C CYS A 11 -1.26 49.70 33.22
N PRO A 12 0.03 49.31 33.33
CA PRO A 12 0.58 48.02 32.89
C PRO A 12 1.15 47.13 34.04
N ALA A 13 1.49 45.86 33.76
CA ALA A 13 2.70 45.20 34.29
C ALA A 13 2.96 43.83 33.62
N PRO A 14 4.22 43.49 33.31
CA PRO A 14 4.63 42.20 32.76
C PRO A 14 4.99 41.22 33.89
N LEU A 15 4.77 39.91 33.73
CA LEU A 15 5.55 38.93 34.47
C LEU A 15 5.67 37.60 33.69
N GLN A 16 6.88 37.07 33.76
CA GLN A 16 7.47 36.04 32.92
C GLN A 16 6.83 34.65 33.10
N ALA A 17 6.84 33.87 32.01
CA ALA A 17 7.39 32.53 32.09
C ALA A 17 8.15 32.24 30.80
N ALA A 18 9.47 32.23 30.95
CA ALA A 18 10.42 31.81 29.95
C ALA A 18 10.04 30.42 29.42
N GLY A 19 9.88 30.35 28.11
CA GLY A 19 9.74 29.12 27.33
C GLY A 19 10.43 29.28 25.99
N CYS A 20 11.65 29.84 25.99
CA CYS A 20 12.53 29.79 24.83
C CYS A 20 13.04 28.36 24.65
N ALA A 21 12.31 27.57 23.87
CA ALA A 21 12.90 26.47 23.13
C ALA A 21 12.84 26.85 21.64
N SER A 22 14.01 27.21 21.15
CA SER A 22 14.35 27.67 19.81
C SER A 22 13.94 26.67 18.72
N LEU A 23 13.41 27.19 17.60
CA LEU A 23 14.00 27.06 16.26
C LEU A 23 13.12 27.79 15.23
N VAL A 24 13.28 29.12 15.14
CA VAL A 24 12.86 29.88 13.96
C VAL A 24 14.02 30.77 13.53
N THR A 25 14.82 30.26 12.60
CA THR A 25 15.44 31.09 11.57
C THR A 25 14.52 30.95 10.35
N SER A 26 13.46 31.76 10.30
CA SER A 26 13.39 32.94 9.44
C SER A 26 13.89 32.66 8.02
N VAL A 27 13.00 32.12 7.20
CA VAL A 27 12.99 32.36 5.75
C VAL A 27 11.58 32.80 5.42
N CYS A 28 11.49 33.89 4.66
CA CYS A 28 10.33 34.70 4.31
C CYS A 28 9.02 33.95 4.08
N GLU A 29 7.91 34.61 4.45
CA GLU A 29 6.54 34.33 3.98
C GLU A 29 6.54 33.97 2.50
N THR A 30 6.56 32.68 2.23
CA THR A 30 6.03 32.12 1.00
C THR A 30 4.80 31.39 1.45
N SER A 31 3.63 31.89 1.04
CA SER A 31 2.37 31.17 1.17
C SER A 31 2.53 29.84 0.44
N ILE A 32 2.92 28.80 1.16
CA ILE A 32 2.90 27.43 0.67
C ILE A 32 1.42 27.08 0.65
N GLU A 33 0.79 27.26 -0.51
CA GLU A 33 -0.40 26.50 -0.85
C GLU A 33 -0.06 25.04 -0.58
N THR A 34 -0.64 24.49 0.48
CA THR A 34 -0.55 23.06 0.80
C THR A 34 -0.94 22.32 -0.48
N PRO A 35 -0.02 21.65 -1.20
CA PRO A 35 -0.41 20.96 -2.41
C PRO A 35 -1.34 19.84 -1.95
N THR A 36 -2.61 19.95 -2.30
CA THR A 36 -3.60 18.90 -2.08
C THR A 36 -3.01 17.63 -2.65
N ALA A 37 -2.58 16.72 -1.77
CA ALA A 37 -1.83 15.52 -2.14
C ALA A 37 -2.71 14.66 -3.06
N THR A 38 -2.55 14.84 -4.37
CA THR A 38 -3.30 14.10 -5.37
C THR A 38 -2.65 12.73 -5.48
N ARG A 39 -3.28 11.75 -4.84
CA ARG A 39 -2.87 10.34 -4.91
C ARG A 39 -2.94 9.88 -6.36
N LYS A 40 -1.80 9.65 -7.00
CA LYS A 40 -1.73 9.02 -8.32
C LYS A 40 -2.01 7.52 -8.17
N VAL A 41 -3.21 7.09 -8.59
CA VAL A 41 -3.56 5.66 -8.65
C VAL A 41 -3.30 5.15 -10.06
N ILE A 42 -2.26 4.34 -10.23
CA ILE A 42 -1.97 3.66 -11.49
C ILE A 42 -2.93 2.47 -11.61
N LYS A 43 -3.81 2.50 -12.61
CA LYS A 43 -4.63 1.34 -12.99
C LYS A 43 -3.83 0.45 -13.92
N VAL A 44 -3.17 -0.57 -13.37
CA VAL A 44 -2.49 -1.60 -14.15
C VAL A 44 -3.55 -2.56 -14.69
N LYS A 45 -3.64 -2.72 -16.02
CA LYS A 45 -4.42 -3.79 -16.63
C LYS A 45 -3.58 -5.08 -16.52
N PRO A 46 -4.02 -6.12 -15.79
CA PRO A 46 -3.28 -7.37 -15.74
C PRO A 46 -3.28 -8.00 -17.13
N THR A 47 -2.08 -8.27 -17.65
CA THR A 47 -1.87 -8.95 -18.92
C THR A 47 -1.37 -10.36 -18.61
N VAL A 48 -2.29 -11.30 -18.39
CA VAL A 48 -1.98 -12.73 -18.51
C VAL A 48 -3.26 -13.50 -18.78
N THR A 49 -3.19 -14.40 -19.74
CA THR A 49 -4.17 -15.46 -19.95
C THR A 49 -4.11 -16.37 -18.74
N PRO A 50 -5.11 -16.34 -17.83
CA PRO A 50 -5.06 -17.19 -16.66
C PRO A 50 -5.28 -18.64 -17.08
N PHE A 51 -4.41 -19.56 -16.67
CA PHE A 51 -4.71 -20.98 -16.77
C PHE A 51 -5.98 -21.28 -15.98
N VAL A 52 -6.80 -22.20 -16.48
CA VAL A 52 -7.99 -22.67 -15.77
C VAL A 52 -7.77 -24.07 -15.21
N VAL A 53 -8.66 -24.50 -14.31
CA VAL A 53 -8.60 -25.86 -13.75
C VAL A 53 -8.71 -26.89 -14.87
N GLY A 54 -7.83 -27.87 -14.86
CA GLY A 54 -7.70 -28.91 -15.89
C GLY A 54 -6.65 -28.62 -16.96
N ASP A 55 -6.24 -27.36 -17.15
CA ASP A 55 -5.19 -27.00 -18.11
C ASP A 55 -3.84 -27.60 -17.73
N ARG A 56 -3.01 -27.87 -18.74
CA ARG A 56 -1.60 -28.19 -18.50
C ARG A 56 -0.82 -26.91 -18.23
N PHE A 57 -0.23 -26.83 -17.04
CA PHE A 57 0.60 -25.72 -16.61
C PHE A 57 2.08 -25.97 -16.98
N PRO A 58 2.80 -24.99 -17.56
CA PRO A 58 4.19 -25.17 -17.94
C PRO A 58 5.12 -25.01 -16.73
N VAL A 59 5.25 -26.08 -15.94
CA VAL A 59 6.04 -26.11 -14.69
C VAL A 59 7.53 -25.84 -14.89
N GLU A 60 8.06 -26.10 -16.09
CA GLU A 60 9.48 -25.88 -16.45
C GLU A 60 9.84 -24.39 -16.52
N SER A 61 8.86 -23.54 -16.88
CA SER A 61 9.06 -22.11 -17.15
C SER A 61 8.66 -21.21 -15.98
N HIS A 62 8.16 -21.79 -14.88
CA HIS A 62 7.64 -21.03 -13.75
C HIS A 62 8.28 -21.47 -12.44
N SER A 63 8.55 -20.50 -11.57
CA SER A 63 9.13 -20.77 -10.27
C SER A 63 8.11 -21.33 -9.30
N LEU A 64 8.55 -22.32 -8.53
CA LEU A 64 7.78 -22.90 -7.44
C LEU A 64 7.64 -21.90 -6.29
N LEU A 65 6.44 -21.79 -5.71
CA LEU A 65 6.20 -21.04 -4.48
C LEU A 65 6.70 -21.86 -3.29
N MET A 66 7.87 -21.49 -2.78
CA MET A 66 8.59 -22.26 -1.76
C MET A 66 7.94 -22.24 -0.38
N ASP A 67 7.37 -21.11 0.04
CA ASP A 67 6.74 -20.96 1.35
C ASP A 67 5.25 -20.60 1.21
N PRO A 68 4.38 -21.60 0.98
CA PRO A 68 2.94 -21.38 0.88
C PRO A 68 2.30 -20.95 2.20
N THR A 69 2.89 -21.36 3.34
CA THR A 69 2.33 -21.10 4.67
C THR A 69 2.36 -19.63 5.03
N ARG A 70 3.37 -18.87 4.57
CA ARG A 70 3.42 -17.41 4.68
C ARG A 70 2.18 -16.71 4.10
N TYR A 71 1.57 -17.30 3.09
CA TYR A 71 0.35 -16.79 2.44
C TYR A 71 -0.92 -17.46 2.97
N ARG A 72 -0.82 -18.26 4.04
CA ARG A 72 -1.87 -19.12 4.62
C ARG A 72 -2.49 -20.07 3.60
N LEU A 73 -1.68 -20.59 2.68
CA LEU A 73 -2.04 -21.71 1.83
C LEU A 73 -1.72 -23.01 2.56
N ALA A 74 -2.44 -24.08 2.24
CA ALA A 74 -2.19 -25.39 2.83
C ALA A 74 -0.78 -25.87 2.46
N PRO A 75 -0.08 -26.62 3.34
CA PRO A 75 1.17 -27.27 2.94
C PRO A 75 0.89 -28.33 1.87
N SER A 76 1.83 -28.49 0.94
CA SER A 76 1.79 -29.56 -0.06
C SER A 76 2.10 -30.91 0.59
N ASP A 77 1.38 -31.94 0.16
CA ASP A 77 1.61 -33.36 0.51
C ASP A 77 2.59 -34.06 -0.46
N GLY A 78 3.12 -33.34 -1.46
CA GLY A 78 3.99 -33.86 -2.51
C GLY A 78 3.26 -34.30 -3.79
N THR A 79 1.94 -34.52 -3.73
CA THR A 79 1.10 -34.85 -4.90
C THR A 79 0.88 -33.64 -5.80
N TRP A 80 0.92 -32.44 -5.21
CA TRP A 80 0.72 -31.17 -5.91
C TRP A 80 1.69 -30.10 -5.41
N ARG A 81 1.87 -29.02 -6.17
CA ARG A 81 2.76 -27.91 -5.84
C ARG A 81 2.11 -26.57 -6.20
N TYR A 82 2.57 -25.48 -5.58
CA TYR A 82 2.07 -24.14 -5.88
C TYR A 82 3.02 -23.37 -6.81
N TYR A 83 2.47 -22.74 -7.83
CA TYR A 83 3.22 -21.85 -8.72
C TYR A 83 2.57 -20.47 -8.70
N ALA A 84 3.36 -19.41 -8.58
CA ALA A 84 2.87 -18.05 -8.66
C ALA A 84 3.17 -17.48 -10.05
N VAL A 85 2.17 -16.89 -10.69
CA VAL A 85 2.33 -16.16 -11.95
C VAL A 85 1.48 -14.90 -11.89
N GLN A 86 2.13 -13.73 -11.89
CA GLN A 86 1.48 -12.42 -11.92
C GLN A 86 0.36 -12.25 -10.86
N GLY A 87 0.65 -12.66 -9.63
CA GLY A 87 -0.25 -12.50 -8.49
C GLY A 87 -1.32 -13.58 -8.36
N VAL A 88 -1.39 -14.51 -9.31
CA VAL A 88 -2.26 -15.68 -9.27
C VAL A 88 -1.44 -16.89 -8.84
N VAL A 89 -1.93 -17.63 -7.86
CA VAL A 89 -1.31 -18.88 -7.43
C VAL A 89 -2.08 -20.06 -8.00
N TYR A 90 -1.38 -20.98 -8.62
CA TYR A 90 -1.93 -22.19 -9.20
C TYR A 90 -1.51 -23.38 -8.35
N ARG A 91 -2.48 -24.19 -7.92
CA ARG A 91 -2.20 -25.52 -7.36
C ARG A 91 -2.12 -26.48 -8.54
N VAL A 92 -0.97 -27.10 -8.74
CA VAL A 92 -0.68 -27.93 -9.91
C VAL A 92 -0.31 -29.34 -9.46
N GLU A 93 -0.94 -30.34 -10.05
CA GLU A 93 -0.59 -31.74 -9.81
C GLU A 93 0.81 -32.05 -10.34
N ASN A 94 1.61 -32.75 -9.54
CA ASN A 94 3.01 -33.03 -9.84
C ASN A 94 3.16 -34.03 -11.00
N ALA A 95 2.29 -35.04 -11.09
CA ALA A 95 2.39 -36.09 -12.10
C ALA A 95 1.97 -35.63 -13.51
N SER A 96 0.87 -34.90 -13.63
CA SER A 96 0.29 -34.52 -14.93
C SER A 96 0.53 -33.06 -15.32
N ALA A 97 1.10 -32.26 -14.41
CA ALA A 97 1.19 -30.81 -14.53
C ALA A 97 -0.17 -30.12 -14.77
N ARG A 98 -1.27 -30.73 -14.33
CA ARG A 98 -2.60 -30.14 -14.47
C ARG A 98 -2.91 -29.18 -13.33
N VAL A 99 -3.52 -28.05 -13.67
CA VAL A 99 -4.05 -27.12 -12.68
C VAL A 99 -5.21 -27.78 -11.96
N LEU A 100 -5.08 -27.94 -10.64
CA LEU A 100 -6.12 -28.42 -9.75
C LEU A 100 -6.96 -27.26 -9.20
N GLU A 101 -6.33 -26.10 -8.96
CA GLU A 101 -6.96 -24.96 -8.32
C GLU A 101 -6.31 -23.65 -8.78
N VAL A 102 -7.12 -22.60 -8.90
CA VAL A 102 -6.67 -21.24 -9.21
C VAL A 102 -7.02 -20.33 -8.04
N ILE A 103 -6.01 -19.79 -7.37
CA ILE A 103 -6.13 -19.03 -6.14
C ILE A 103 -5.80 -17.56 -6.43
N ARG A 104 -6.79 -16.70 -6.22
CA ARG A 104 -6.68 -15.25 -6.41
C ARG A 104 -6.98 -14.57 -5.08
N ASP A 105 -5.93 -14.18 -4.39
CA ASP A 105 -6.01 -13.52 -3.09
C ASP A 105 -5.20 -12.22 -3.09
N SER A 106 -5.65 -11.23 -2.33
CA SER A 106 -4.89 -9.98 -2.13
C SER A 106 -3.54 -10.23 -1.47
N ARG A 107 -3.42 -11.32 -0.69
CA ARG A 107 -2.16 -11.77 -0.07
C ARG A 107 -1.17 -12.31 -1.09
N THR A 108 -1.65 -12.87 -2.21
CA THR A 108 -0.78 -13.44 -3.24
C THR A 108 -0.59 -12.49 -4.42
N SER A 109 -1.34 -11.38 -4.49
CA SER A 109 -1.37 -10.47 -5.65
C SER A 109 -0.03 -9.79 -5.97
N HIS A 110 0.90 -9.78 -5.01
CA HIS A 110 2.24 -9.20 -5.19
C HIS A 110 3.29 -10.20 -5.68
N LEU A 111 2.95 -11.49 -5.75
CA LEU A 111 3.84 -12.54 -6.23
C LEU A 111 3.98 -12.46 -7.76
N ARG A 112 5.17 -12.72 -8.28
CA ARG A 112 5.46 -12.61 -9.72
C ARG A 112 5.71 -13.96 -10.34
#